data_AF-W2XD88-F1
#
_entry.id   AF-W2XD88-F1
#
_cell.length_a   1.000
_cell.length_b   1.000
_cell.length_c   1.000
_cell.angle_alpha   90.00
_cell.angle_beta   90.00
_cell.angle_gamma   90.00
#
_symmetry.space_group_name_H-M   'P 1'
#
loop_
_entity.id
_entity.type
_entity.pdbx_description
1 polymer ?
#
loop_
_entity_poly.entity_id
_entity_poly.type
_entity_poly.pdbx_seq_one_letter_code
_entity_poly.pdbx_strand_id
1 'polypeptide(L)' 'MKLFLPTLVASVVLLFNGGTNALNVKMPGVNYNSRKGPDWAPDSSKCKTASEVQKDMYALKGIADKVRIYSLVDCNQAEL' A
#
# COMPACT_ATOMS: atom_id res chain seq x y z
N MET A 1 28.12 -32.38 -14.79
CA MET A 1 28.20 -30.90 -14.87
C MET A 1 27.64 -30.28 -16.16
N LYS A 2 27.08 -31.03 -17.13
CA LYS A 2 26.65 -30.45 -18.44
C LYS A 2 25.29 -29.73 -18.44
N LEU A 3 24.50 -29.83 -17.37
CA LEU A 3 23.13 -29.28 -17.29
C LEU A 3 23.04 -27.88 -16.67
N PHE A 4 24.11 -27.35 -16.07
CA PHE A 4 24.07 -26.07 -15.34
C PHE A 4 24.21 -24.83 -16.23
N LEU A 5 24.89 -24.96 -17.37
CA LEU A 5 25.09 -23.85 -18.30
C LEU A 5 23.81 -23.45 -19.06
N PRO A 6 23.01 -24.38 -19.63
CA PRO A 6 21.79 -24.00 -20.34
C PRO A 6 20.71 -23.43 -19.41
N THR A 7 20.61 -23.92 -18.17
CA THR A 7 19.67 -23.39 -17.16
C THR A 7 20.06 -21.99 -16.69
N LEU A 8 21.36 -21.72 -16.50
CA LEU A 8 21.86 -20.38 -16.21
C LEU A 8 21.50 -19.41 -17.34
N VAL A 9 21.79 -19.78 -18.60
CA VAL A 9 21.49 -18.94 -19.77
C VAL A 9 19.99 -18.67 -19.89
N ALA A 10 19.13 -19.68 -19.74
CA ALA A 10 17.68 -19.50 -19.79
C ALA A 10 17.17 -18.57 -18.68
N SER A 11 17.71 -18.69 -17.46
CA SER A 11 17.33 -17.82 -16.33
C SER A 11 17.72 -16.36 -16.58
N VAL A 12 18.91 -16.14 -17.14
CA VAL A 12 19.39 -14.80 -17.52
C VAL A 12 18.50 -14.19 -18.61
N VAL A 13 18.15 -14.97 -19.64
CA VAL A 13 17.25 -14.51 -20.71
C VAL A 13 15.87 -14.13 -20.17
N LEU A 14 15.34 -14.87 -19.19
CA LEU A 14 14.06 -14.55 -18.55
C LEU A 14 14.12 -13.27 -17.71
N LEU A 15 15.25 -12.98 -17.05
CA LEU A 15 15.44 -11.73 -16.29
C LEU A 15 15.54 -10.48 -17.19
N PHE A 16 16.08 -10.64 -18.41
CA PHE A 16 16.17 -9.56 -19.40
C PHE A 16 14.91 -9.39 -20.27
N ASN A 17 13.93 -10.28 -20.12
CA ASN A 17 12.64 -10.13 -20.78
C ASN A 17 11.82 -9.05 -20.05
N GLY A 18 12.04 -7.78 -20.39
CA GLY A 18 11.34 -6.60 -19.86
C GLY A 18 9.84 -6.53 -20.20
N GLY A 19 9.21 -7.66 -20.53
CA GLY A 19 7.81 -7.79 -20.91
C GLY A 19 6.82 -7.76 -19.74
N THR A 20 7.25 -7.41 -18.52
CA THR A 20 6.28 -7.10 -17.46
C THR A 20 5.68 -5.73 -17.73
N ASN A 21 4.58 -5.72 -18.49
CA ASN A 21 3.73 -4.54 -18.65
C ASN A 21 2.99 -4.30 -17.32
N ALA A 22 3.66 -3.70 -16.35
CA ALA A 22 2.96 -3.08 -15.22
C ALA A 22 2.22 -1.88 -15.78
N LEU A 23 0.89 -1.85 -15.62
CA LEU A 23 0.10 -0.69 -16.01
C LEU A 23 0.57 0.49 -15.14
N ASN A 24 1.27 1.45 -15.75
CA ASN A 24 1.80 2.63 -15.06
C ASN A 24 0.68 3.64 -14.81
N VAL A 25 -0.30 3.22 -14.01
CA VAL A 25 -1.45 4.03 -13.59
C VAL A 25 -1.63 3.87 -12.10
N LYS A 26 -2.26 4.87 -11.49
CA LYS A 26 -2.66 4.80 -10.10
C LYS A 26 -3.76 3.76 -9.91
N MET A 27 -3.77 3.13 -8.74
CA MET A 27 -4.90 2.32 -8.32
C MET A 27 -6.16 3.21 -8.24
N PRO A 28 -7.34 2.70 -8.66
CA PRO A 28 -8.60 3.43 -8.58
C PRO A 28 -8.92 3.94 -7.17
N GLY A 29 -8.45 3.20 -6.15
CA GLY A 29 -8.44 3.60 -4.76
C GLY A 29 -7.81 2.53 -3.88
N VAL A 30 -7.61 2.85 -2.61
CA VAL A 30 -7.11 1.93 -1.59
C VAL A 30 -8.01 1.94 -0.37
N ASN A 31 -8.07 0.82 0.37
CA ASN A 31 -8.73 0.82 1.67
C ASN A 31 -7.81 1.48 2.70
N TYR A 32 -8.37 2.38 3.52
CA TYR A 32 -7.63 3.10 4.54
C TYR A 32 -8.34 3.01 5.90
N ASN A 33 -7.54 2.95 6.96
CA ASN A 33 -8.03 2.99 8.33
C ASN A 33 -7.15 3.94 9.17
N SER A 34 -7.80 4.78 9.99
CA SER A 34 -7.16 5.69 10.93
C SER A 34 -6.74 5.02 12.25
N ARG A 35 -6.94 3.70 12.40
CA ARG A 35 -6.40 2.94 13.55
C ARG A 35 -4.88 2.77 13.46
N LYS A 36 -4.21 2.83 14.61
CA LYS A 36 -2.77 2.54 14.81
C LYS A 36 -2.48 1.63 16.01
N GLY A 37 -3.44 1.43 16.91
CA GLY A 37 -3.30 0.60 18.10
C GLY A 37 -4.35 -0.51 18.20
N PRO A 38 -4.34 -1.29 19.29
CA PRO A 38 -5.31 -2.37 19.49
C PRO A 38 -6.72 -1.84 19.76
N ASP A 39 -7.73 -2.65 19.46
CA ASP A 39 -9.14 -2.24 19.51
C ASP A 39 -9.65 -1.82 20.89
N TRP A 40 -9.05 -2.38 21.95
CA TRP A 40 -9.36 -2.12 23.35
C TRP A 40 -8.62 -0.91 23.92
N ALA A 41 -7.67 -0.33 23.19
CA ALA A 41 -6.93 0.83 23.67
C ALA A 41 -7.79 2.10 23.64
N PRO A 42 -7.50 3.09 24.51
CA PRO A 42 -8.09 4.42 24.41
C PRO A 42 -7.83 5.06 23.05
N ASP A 43 -8.72 5.96 22.60
CA ASP A 43 -8.62 6.61 21.29
C ASP A 43 -7.28 7.33 21.08
N SER A 44 -6.66 7.87 22.12
CA SER A 44 -5.35 8.53 22.04
C SER A 44 -4.21 7.62 21.58
N SER A 45 -4.31 6.31 21.78
CA SER A 45 -3.33 5.32 21.33
C SER A 45 -3.86 4.41 20.22
N LYS A 46 -5.17 4.19 20.17
CA LYS A 46 -5.84 3.43 19.12
C LYS A 46 -5.93 4.19 17.81
N CYS A 47 -6.12 5.51 17.83
CA CYS A 47 -6.42 6.33 16.66
C CYS A 47 -5.25 7.25 16.27
N LYS A 48 -5.09 7.47 14.96
CA LYS A 48 -4.14 8.43 14.40
C LYS A 48 -4.61 9.86 14.65
N THR A 49 -3.67 10.77 14.84
CA THR A 49 -3.91 12.22 14.81
C THR A 49 -4.13 12.68 13.37
N ALA A 50 -4.73 13.86 13.18
CA ALA A 50 -4.89 14.46 11.86
C ALA A 50 -3.54 14.62 11.12
N SER A 51 -2.47 14.94 11.82
CA SER A 51 -1.12 15.06 11.23
C SER A 51 -0.55 13.71 10.75
N GLU A 52 -0.81 12.62 11.48
CA GLU A 52 -0.44 11.26 11.06
C GLU A 52 -1.25 10.84 9.82
N VAL A 53 -2.56 11.11 9.82
CA VAL A 53 -3.43 10.83 8.67
C VAL A 53 -3.00 11.62 7.44
N GLN A 54 -2.67 12.91 7.59
CA GLN A 54 -2.19 13.74 6.50
C GLN A 54 -0.88 13.19 5.90
N LYS A 55 0.04 12.74 6.76
CA LYS A 55 1.28 12.09 6.32
C LYS A 55 1.00 10.83 5.51
N ASP A 56 0.05 10.01 5.94
CA ASP A 56 -0.38 8.83 5.19
C ASP A 56 -0.98 9.22 3.84
N MET A 57 -1.85 10.24 3.78
CA MET A 57 -2.46 10.70 2.52
C MET A 57 -1.42 11.18 1.51
N TYR A 58 -0.36 11.86 1.95
CA TYR A 58 0.76 12.23 1.07
C TYR A 58 1.50 11.00 0.52
N ALA A 59 1.73 9.98 1.35
CA ALA A 59 2.33 8.74 0.89
C ALA A 59 1.43 8.00 -0.13
N LEU A 60 0.12 7.92 0.15
CA LEU A 60 -0.85 7.26 -0.71
C LEU A 60 -1.07 7.98 -2.05
N LYS A 61 -0.88 9.31 -2.09
CA LYS A 61 -1.07 10.11 -3.31
C LYS A 61 -0.19 9.65 -4.49
N GLY A 62 0.95 9.04 -4.19
CA GLY A 62 1.85 8.45 -5.19
C GLY A 62 1.26 7.24 -5.91
N ILE A 63 0.33 6.52 -5.27
CA ILE A 63 -0.18 5.22 -5.75
C ILE A 63 -1.69 5.19 -6.01
N ALA A 64 -2.47 6.10 -5.41
CA ALA A 64 -3.91 6.18 -5.54
C ALA A 64 -4.41 7.64 -5.37
N ASP A 65 -5.55 7.97 -5.97
CA ASP A 65 -6.17 9.29 -5.82
C ASP A 65 -7.35 9.29 -4.84
N LYS A 66 -7.83 8.11 -4.43
CA LYS A 66 -8.99 7.94 -3.56
C LYS A 66 -8.72 6.89 -2.49
N VAL A 67 -9.34 7.06 -1.34
CA VAL A 67 -9.36 6.07 -0.27
C VAL A 67 -10.78 5.70 0.09
N ARG A 68 -11.00 4.45 0.50
CA ARG A 68 -12.25 4.00 1.12
C ARG A 68 -12.01 3.83 2.61
N ILE A 69 -12.72 4.62 3.41
CA ILE A 69 -12.77 4.48 4.87
C ILE A 69 -13.80 3.41 5.26
N TYR A 70 -13.60 2.78 6.42
CA TYR A 70 -14.46 1.69 6.90
C TYR A 70 -15.61 2.16 7.79
N SER A 71 -15.48 3.34 8.39
CA SER A 71 -16.43 3.87 9.35
C SER A 71 -16.35 5.39 9.36
N LEU A 72 -17.45 6.04 9.72
CA LEU A 72 -17.49 7.48 9.99
C LEU A 72 -17.15 7.78 11.46
N VAL A 73 -17.56 6.87 12.36
CA VAL A 73 -17.50 7.07 13.81
C VAL A 73 -16.23 6.52 14.45
N ASP A 74 -15.68 5.43 13.90
CA ASP A 74 -14.49 4.81 14.46
C ASP A 74 -13.27 5.69 14.20
N CYS A 75 -12.59 6.12 15.27
CA CYS A 75 -11.56 7.15 15.22
C CYS A 75 -12.02 8.47 14.59
N ASN A 76 -13.33 8.77 14.61
CA ASN A 76 -13.92 9.99 14.05
C ASN A 76 -13.44 10.31 12.62
N GLN A 77 -13.36 9.28 11.78
CA GLN A 77 -12.84 9.36 10.41
C GLN A 77 -13.59 10.33 9.49
N ALA A 78 -14.79 10.76 9.86
CA ALA A 78 -15.54 11.78 9.11
C ALA A 78 -14.97 13.21 9.28
N GLU A 79 -14.24 13.48 10.36
CA GLU A 79 -13.77 14.82 10.72
C GLU A 79 -12.24 15.01 10.58
N LEU A 80 -11.54 13.96 10.14
CA LEU A 80 -10.08 13.92 10.00
C LEU A 80 -9.56 14.45 8.66
#